data_AF-A0A438CLR5-F1
#
_entry.id   AF-A0A438CLR5-F1
#
_cell.length_a   1.000
_cell.length_b   1.000
_cell.length_c   1.000
_cell.angle_alpha   90.00
_cell.angle_beta   90.00
_cell.angle_gamma   90.00
#
_symmetry.space_group_name_H-M   'P 1'
#
loop_
_entity.id
_entity.type
_entity.pdbx_description
1 polymer ?
#
loop_
_entity_poly.entity_id
_entity_poly.type
_entity_poly.pdbx_seq_one_letter_code
_entity_poly.pdbx_strand_id
1 'polypeptide(L)'
;MKVHMVGICGTGGIGKTTISMAIYNDISSQFDGSSFLGNIGRKGNIVRKGEGYLLKLQKTLLRDILKFKRRDDEPKFSNISEGINVIKEKLRLKRVLIVLDDVTTACN
;
A
#
# COMPACT_ATOMS: atom_id res chain seq x y z
N MET A 1 5.30 -15.01 10.93
CA MET A 1 5.02 -14.63 9.53
C MET A 1 6.34 -14.27 8.88
N LYS A 2 6.60 -14.76 7.67
CA LYS A 2 7.78 -14.39 6.91
C LYS A 2 7.43 -13.18 6.04
N VAL A 3 8.27 -12.16 6.06
CA VAL A 3 8.13 -10.97 5.21
C VAL A 3 9.33 -10.93 4.27
N HIS A 4 9.06 -10.68 2.99
CA HIS A 4 10.08 -10.46 1.97
C HIS A 4 9.88 -9.08 1.40
N MET A 5 10.98 -8.33 1.26
CA MET A 5 10.97 -6.99 0.69
C MET A 5 11.98 -6.93 -0.45
N VAL A 6 11.59 -6.29 -1.55
CA VAL A 6 12.44 -6.05 -2.72
C VAL A 6 12.40 -4.55 -3.01
N GLY A 7 13.57 -3.93 -3.11
CA GLY A 7 13.71 -2.53 -3.48
C GLY A 7 13.99 -2.39 -4.98
N ILE A 8 13.25 -1.52 -5.66
CA ILE A 8 13.50 -1.15 -7.05
C ILE A 8 13.96 0.32 -7.05
N CYS A 9 15.23 0.57 -7.32
CA CYS A 9 15.85 1.90 -7.30
C CYS A 9 16.58 2.21 -8.62
N GLY A 10 16.81 3.49 -8.90
CA GLY A 10 17.38 3.95 -10.16
C GLY A 10 16.98 5.38 -10.50
N THR A 11 17.60 5.94 -11.54
CA THR A 11 17.39 7.32 -11.99
C THR A 11 15.93 7.62 -12.38
N GLY A 12 15.59 8.90 -12.47
CA GLY A 12 14.28 9.35 -12.95
C GLY A 12 14.02 8.88 -14.38
N GLY A 13 12.79 8.48 -14.70
CA GLY A 13 12.38 8.10 -16.06
C GLY A 13 12.80 6.70 -16.53
N ILE A 14 13.60 5.94 -15.77
CA ILE A 14 14.11 4.62 -16.19
C ILE A 14 13.06 3.49 -16.24
N GLY A 15 11.80 3.77 -15.87
CA GLY A 15 10.71 2.78 -15.94
C GLY A 15 10.46 1.93 -14.67
N LYS A 16 10.94 2.36 -13.50
CA LYS A 16 10.72 1.66 -12.21
C LYS A 16 9.25 1.36 -11.91
N THR A 17 8.39 2.37 -11.99
CA THR A 17 6.94 2.21 -11.78
C THR A 17 6.34 1.24 -12.81
N THR A 18 6.81 1.29 -14.05
CA THR A 18 6.36 0.41 -15.13
C THR A 18 6.67 -1.05 -14.82
N ILE A 19 7.90 -1.38 -14.42
CA ILE A 19 8.26 -2.77 -14.09
C ILE A 19 7.53 -3.24 -12.82
N SER A 20 7.38 -2.39 -11.81
CA SER A 20 6.60 -2.71 -10.61
C SER A 20 5.14 -3.04 -10.94
N MET A 21 4.53 -2.28 -11.86
CA MET A 21 3.15 -2.52 -12.29
C MET A 21 3.03 -3.80 -13.13
N ALA A 22 4.01 -4.09 -14.00
CA ALA A 22 4.04 -5.33 -14.76
C ALA A 22 4.12 -6.55 -13.83
N ILE A 23 5.02 -6.53 -12.84
CA ILE A 23 5.13 -7.59 -11.82
C ILE A 23 3.82 -7.72 -11.04
N TYR A 24 3.25 -6.61 -10.58
CA TYR A 24 1.98 -6.63 -9.84
C TYR A 24 0.86 -7.32 -10.63
N ASN A 25 0.71 -6.97 -11.91
CA ASN A 25 -0.32 -7.56 -12.77
C ASN A 25 -0.08 -9.06 -13.01
N ASP A 26 1.19 -9.48 -13.12
CA ASP A 26 1.56 -10.87 -13.39
C ASP A 26 1.31 -11.80 -12.18
N ILE A 27 1.67 -11.35 -10.96
CA ILE A 27 1.69 -12.24 -9.80
C ILE A 27 0.61 -11.98 -8.75
N SER A 28 -0.13 -10.87 -8.82
CA SER A 28 -1.14 -10.51 -7.79
C SER A 28 -2.20 -11.59 -7.55
N SER A 29 -2.60 -12.31 -8.59
CA SER A 29 -3.57 -13.41 -8.52
C SER A 29 -3.10 -14.61 -7.69
N GLN A 30 -1.79 -14.73 -7.44
CA GLN A 30 -1.19 -15.82 -6.66
C GLN A 30 -1.26 -15.57 -5.15
N PHE A 31 -1.71 -14.39 -4.73
CA PHE A 31 -1.84 -13.97 -3.34
C PHE A 31 -3.32 -13.92 -2.90
N ASP A 32 -3.57 -14.06 -1.60
CA ASP A 32 -4.92 -14.01 -1.04
C ASP A 32 -5.54 -12.60 -1.13
N GLY A 33 -4.69 -11.59 -1.28
CA GLY A 33 -5.06 -10.24 -1.68
C GLY A 33 -3.85 -9.37 -1.98
N SER A 34 -4.07 -8.28 -2.71
CA SER A 34 -3.00 -7.42 -3.17
C SER A 34 -3.43 -5.95 -3.19
N SER A 35 -2.46 -5.03 -3.07
CA SER A 35 -2.70 -3.60 -3.24
C SER A 35 -1.50 -2.93 -3.89
N PHE A 36 -1.79 -2.05 -4.86
CA PHE A 36 -0.81 -1.17 -5.48
C PHE A 36 -1.05 0.25 -4.95
N LEU A 37 -0.20 0.70 -4.05
CA LEU A 37 -0.24 2.05 -3.48
C LEU A 37 0.75 2.93 -4.26
N GLY A 38 0.23 3.63 -5.25
CA GLY A 38 1.03 4.52 -6.12
C GLY A 38 1.23 5.93 -5.57
N ASN A 39 2.31 6.58 -6.01
CA ASN A 39 2.61 7.98 -5.74
C ASN A 39 2.73 8.35 -4.24
N ILE A 40 3.29 7.46 -3.42
CA ILE A 40 3.26 7.65 -1.95
C ILE A 40 4.22 8.75 -1.46
N GLY A 41 5.33 8.94 -2.16
CA GLY A 41 6.42 9.84 -1.76
C GLY A 41 6.48 11.15 -2.53
N ARG A 42 5.48 11.47 -3.38
CA ARG A 42 5.36 12.83 -3.94
C ARG A 42 5.35 13.82 -2.77
N LYS A 43 6.34 14.72 -2.71
CA LYS A 43 6.56 15.70 -1.61
C LYS A 43 5.27 16.43 -1.18
N GLY A 44 4.35 16.67 -2.11
CA GLY A 44 3.04 17.28 -1.81
C GLY A 44 2.05 16.39 -1.03
N ASN A 45 2.20 15.06 -1.05
CA ASN A 45 1.32 14.14 -0.32
C ASN A 45 1.72 14.02 1.16
N ILE A 46 3.02 13.90 1.47
CA ILE A 46 3.47 13.74 2.86
C ILE A 46 3.37 15.08 3.62
N VAL A 47 3.86 16.17 3.03
CA VAL A 47 3.96 17.48 3.72
C VAL A 47 2.61 18.21 3.78
N ARG A 48 1.74 18.07 2.76
CA ARG A 48 0.47 18.84 2.71
C ARG A 48 -0.75 18.08 3.22
N LYS A 49 -0.67 16.75 3.38
CA LYS A 49 -1.86 15.93 3.72
C LYS A 49 -1.81 15.24 5.08
N GLY A 50 -0.67 15.24 5.77
CA GLY A 50 -0.53 14.83 7.17
C GLY A 50 -1.12 13.45 7.49
N GLU A 51 -1.59 13.27 8.73
CA GLU A 51 -2.16 12.02 9.22
C GLU A 51 -3.35 11.51 8.39
N GLY A 52 -4.15 12.41 7.82
CA GLY A 52 -5.31 12.06 7.00
C GLY A 52 -4.93 11.30 5.72
N TYR A 53 -3.75 11.55 5.15
CA TYR A 53 -3.27 10.80 4.00
C TYR A 53 -2.83 9.38 4.38
N LEU A 54 -2.13 9.23 5.49
CA LEU A 54 -1.74 7.90 5.98
C LEU A 54 -2.98 7.07 6.33
N LEU A 55 -3.99 7.68 6.95
CA LEU A 55 -5.28 7.05 7.21
C LEU A 55 -5.96 6.57 5.91
N LYS A 56 -5.95 7.40 4.87
CA LYS A 56 -6.48 7.03 3.55
C LYS A 56 -5.71 5.86 2.92
N LEU A 57 -4.39 5.81 3.06
CA LEU A 57 -3.58 4.69 2.58
C LEU A 57 -3.91 3.39 3.32
N GLN A 58 -4.06 3.42 4.65
CA GLN A 58 -4.47 2.25 5.43
C GLN A 58 -5.85 1.72 5.00
N LYS A 59 -6.81 2.61 4.77
CA LYS A 59 -8.15 2.23 4.28
C LYS A 59 -8.11 1.66 2.87
N THR A 60 -7.32 2.25 1.98
CA THR A 60 -7.13 1.78 0.60
C THR A 60 -6.52 0.38 0.59
N LEU A 61 -5.45 0.16 1.36
CA LEU A 61 -4.79 -1.13 1.52
C LEU A 61 -5.77 -2.24 1.90
N LEU A 62 -6.59 -2.00 2.92
CA LEU A 62 -7.57 -2.99 3.37
C LEU A 62 -8.69 -3.22 2.36
N ARG A 63 -9.17 -2.16 1.69
CA ARG A 63 -10.19 -2.28 0.64
C ARG A 63 -9.71 -3.17 -0.50
N ASP A 64 -8.50 -2.96 -0.97
CA ASP A 64 -7.93 -3.70 -2.09
C ASP A 64 -7.67 -5.17 -1.71
N ILE A 65 -7.08 -5.42 -0.53
CA ILE A 65 -6.75 -6.78 -0.08
C ILE A 65 -7.98 -7.59 0.29
N LEU A 66 -8.97 -6.98 0.96
CA LEU A 66 -10.18 -7.67 1.40
C LEU A 66 -11.28 -7.68 0.34
N LYS A 67 -11.04 -7.02 -0.80
CA LYS A 67 -11.98 -6.93 -1.94
C LYS A 67 -13.36 -6.43 -1.53
N PHE A 68 -13.41 -5.45 -0.64
CA PHE A 68 -14.66 -4.84 -0.20
C PHE A 68 -15.43 -4.29 -1.39
N LYS A 69 -16.66 -4.78 -1.60
CA LYS A 69 -17.47 -4.47 -2.79
C LYS A 69 -18.43 -3.31 -2.54
N ARG A 70 -18.81 -3.04 -1.29
CA ARG A 70 -19.77 -1.99 -0.91
C ARG A 70 -19.11 -0.94 -0.03
N ARG A 71 -19.67 0.27 0.00
CA ARG A 71 -19.24 1.34 0.92
C ARG A 71 -19.41 0.94 2.38
N ASP A 72 -20.42 0.14 2.67
CA ASP A 72 -20.77 -0.27 4.03
C ASP A 72 -19.75 -1.27 4.62
N ASP A 73 -18.92 -1.85 3.75
CA ASP A 73 -17.81 -2.74 4.09
C ASP A 73 -16.49 -1.97 4.37
N GLU A 74 -16.50 -0.63 4.33
CA GLU A 74 -15.29 0.16 4.55
C GLU A 74 -14.68 -0.14 5.93
N PRO A 75 -13.33 -0.24 6.02
CA PRO A 75 -12.67 -0.40 7.30
C PRO A 75 -13.07 0.66 8.33
N LYS A 76 -13.64 0.20 9.45
CA LYS A 76 -14.13 1.04 10.54
C LYS A 76 -13.00 1.36 11.51
N PHE A 77 -12.24 2.41 11.23
CA PHE A 77 -11.33 3.04 12.18
C PHE A 77 -11.19 4.54 11.89
N SER A 78 -10.91 5.30 12.95
CA SER A 78 -10.92 6.76 12.96
C SER A 78 -9.53 7.39 12.95
N ASN A 79 -8.50 6.62 13.34
CA ASN A 79 -7.12 7.08 13.45
C ASN A 79 -6.11 6.02 12.99
N ILE A 80 -4.85 6.45 12.85
CA ILE A 80 -3.76 5.63 12.32
C ILE A 80 -3.48 4.41 13.21
N SER A 81 -3.54 4.58 14.53
CA SER A 81 -3.23 3.52 15.49
C SER A 81 -4.25 2.39 15.43
N GLU A 82 -5.54 2.74 15.41
CA GLU A 82 -6.63 1.78 15.15
C GLU A 82 -6.44 1.09 13.80
N GLY A 83 -6.10 1.83 12.76
CA GLY A 83 -5.82 1.29 11.43
C GLY A 83 -4.69 0.25 11.44
N ILE A 84 -3.60 0.48 12.18
CA ILE A 84 -2.50 -0.49 12.34
C ILE A 84 -3.02 -1.79 12.95
N ASN A 85 -3.84 -1.69 14.00
CA ASN A 85 -4.39 -2.87 14.68
C ASN A 85 -5.33 -3.67 13.76
N VAL A 86 -6.22 -2.98 13.04
CA VAL A 86 -7.13 -3.62 12.08
C VAL A 86 -6.34 -4.29 10.95
N ILE A 87 -5.31 -3.63 10.38
CA ILE A 87 -4.45 -4.23 9.35
C ILE A 87 -3.79 -5.51 9.88
N LYS A 88 -3.18 -5.45 11.07
CA LYS A 88 -2.55 -6.62 11.68
C LYS A 88 -3.54 -7.78 11.85
N GLU A 89 -4.73 -7.51 12.36
CA GLU A 89 -5.77 -8.52 12.58
C GLU A 89 -6.22 -9.15 11.25
N LYS A 90 -6.59 -8.33 10.26
CA LYS A 90 -7.17 -8.81 9.00
C LYS A 90 -6.16 -9.51 8.08
N LEU A 91 -4.87 -9.19 8.20
CA LEU A 91 -3.81 -9.75 7.35
C LEU A 91 -3.02 -10.90 7.98
N ARG A 92 -3.20 -11.19 9.29
CA ARG A 92 -2.39 -12.15 10.07
C ARG A 92 -2.21 -13.55 9.44
N LEU A 93 -3.17 -14.00 8.63
CA LEU A 93 -3.19 -15.34 8.04
C LEU A 93 -3.31 -15.32 6.52
N LYS A 94 -3.00 -14.17 5.89
CA LYS A 94 -3.08 -14.00 4.44
C LYS A 94 -1.70 -13.86 3.85
N ARG A 95 -1.46 -14.52 2.71
CA ARG A 95 -0.36 -14.20 1.81
C ARG A 95 -0.77 -12.95 1.04
N VAL A 96 -0.11 -11.83 1.29
CA VAL A 96 -0.46 -10.53 0.69
C VAL A 96 0.68 -9.99 -0.16
N LEU A 97 0.33 -9.38 -1.29
CA LEU A 97 1.27 -8.64 -2.13
C LEU A 97 1.01 -7.13 -2.00
N ILE A 98 2.02 -6.37 -1.63
CA ILE A 98 1.92 -4.91 -1.50
C ILE A 98 3.00 -4.28 -2.35
N VAL A 99 2.59 -3.40 -3.27
CA VAL A 99 3.52 -2.55 -4.02
C VAL A 99 3.38 -1.13 -3.52
N LEU A 100 4.49 -0.58 -3.04
CA LEU A 100 4.63 0.81 -2.63
C LEU A 100 5.44 1.52 -3.72
N ASP A 101 4.79 2.38 -4.50
CA ASP A 101 5.42 3.08 -5.61
C ASP A 101 5.68 4.56 -5.30
N ASP A 102 6.78 5.06 -5.85
CA ASP A 102 7.31 6.41 -5.60
C ASP A 102 7.63 6.65 -4.11
N VAL A 103 8.22 5.67 -3.43
CA VAL A 103 8.68 5.85 -2.04
C VAL A 103 9.90 6.77 -2.04
N THR A 104 9.77 7.93 -1.41
CA THR A 104 10.90 8.84 -1.19
C THR A 104 11.46 8.60 0.21
N THR A 105 12.78 8.43 0.30
CA THR A 105 13.45 8.64 1.58
C THR A 105 13.44 10.15 1.84
N ALA A 106 12.88 10.58 2.95
CA ALA A 106 13.19 11.90 3.47
C ALA A 106 14.69 11.90 3.84
N CYS A 107 15.54 12.20 2.88
CA CYS A 107 16.88 12.67 3.12
C CYS A 107 16.79 14.19 3.14
N ASN A 108 16.85 14.75 4.35
CA ASN A 108 17.12 16.16 4.73
C ASN A 108 16.50 17.24 3.83
#